data_AF-A0A3S0DRT0-F1
#
_entry.id   AF-A0A3S0DRT0-F1
#
_cell.length_a   1.000
_cell.length_b   1.000
_cell.length_c   1.000
_cell.angle_alpha   90.00
_cell.angle_beta   90.00
_cell.angle_gamma   90.00
#
_symmetry.space_group_name_H-M   'P 1'
#
loop_
_entity.id
_entity.type
_entity.pdbx_description
1 polymer ?
#
loop_
_entity_poly.entity_id
_entity_poly.type
_entity_poly.pdbx_seq_one_letter_code
_entity_poly.pdbx_strand_id
1 'polypeptide(L)'
;SSNTCYANIVLDPEVGAQRSVDMAKALGIVDTKLSAVPSAVLGTNNATVQDMASVYATFANQGVYVPPVLVNRIDRPDGTMLYQHDHTQKKVLEPEVAAQISTILPGVIEGGTGTRANIGRPAAGKTGSSQNNVDGWFCGYVPQLATAVWVGFALPRAGKDGKLRPVPMTSPNTRITVFGGTYPAQIWASFMSKAVRDLPVEPLVDPLAAAPTTTTVPPSNEALLSPVTVPRDAKVPDVGGKDTRKAIAAVRSAGFVAVRVDATVAGVGPGIVTGQSPAPGAAAAAGSTVFIESTPGTFVPPDAVPDVIGFGTGQARQQLESLGFTVTLEPLAAPEAARRKDGQPFEAGQVWRSTPAAGNAAVDGKVALAYQVASAAPPTSAAPSTSAPRRPAAND
;
A
#
# COMPACT_ATOMS: atom_id res chain seq x y z
N SER A 1 -14.10 33.39 4.82
CA SER A 1 -12.84 33.41 4.02
C SER A 1 -12.86 34.58 3.08
N SER A 2 -12.41 35.75 3.52
CA SER A 2 -12.26 36.91 2.65
C SER A 2 -10.82 36.99 2.16
N ASN A 3 -10.57 36.66 0.90
CA ASN A 3 -9.21 36.67 0.33
C ASN A 3 -8.59 38.07 0.39
N THR A 4 -9.40 39.13 0.23
CA THR A 4 -8.92 40.52 0.25
C THR A 4 -8.40 40.93 1.63
N CYS A 5 -9.05 40.48 2.71
CA CYS A 5 -8.58 40.74 4.07
C CYS A 5 -7.23 40.07 4.33
N TYR A 6 -7.09 38.79 3.97
CA TYR A 6 -5.82 38.07 4.14
C TYR A 6 -4.70 38.61 3.25
N ALA A 7 -5.02 39.03 2.02
CA ALA A 7 -4.08 39.70 1.14
C ALA A 7 -3.59 41.02 1.76
N ASN A 8 -4.46 41.82 2.38
CA ASN A 8 -4.04 43.03 3.08
C ASN A 8 -3.12 42.73 4.27
N ILE A 9 -3.43 41.68 5.04
CA ILE A 9 -2.61 41.26 6.20
C ILE A 9 -1.19 40.87 5.74
N VAL A 10 -1.05 40.05 4.70
CA VAL A 10 0.29 39.60 4.26
C VAL A 10 1.11 40.72 3.59
N LEU A 11 0.45 41.77 3.11
CA LEU A 11 1.10 42.96 2.57
C LEU A 11 1.61 43.91 3.67
N ASP A 12 1.16 43.73 4.92
CA ASP A 12 1.73 44.41 6.07
C ASP A 12 3.21 43.99 6.24
N PRO A 13 4.17 44.93 6.26
CA PRO A 13 5.58 44.61 6.47
C PRO A 13 5.89 43.90 7.79
N GLU A 14 5.05 44.07 8.82
CA GLU A 14 5.21 43.37 10.10
C GLU A 14 4.85 41.88 10.01
N VAL A 15 3.96 41.53 9.07
CA VAL A 15 3.59 40.14 8.79
C VAL A 15 4.41 39.60 7.63
N GLY A 16 4.21 40.09 6.41
CA GLY A 16 4.96 39.70 5.23
C GLY A 16 4.79 38.23 4.81
N ALA A 17 5.12 37.95 3.56
CA ALA A 17 5.06 36.59 3.01
C ALA A 17 6.09 35.65 3.64
N GLN A 18 7.30 36.16 3.96
CA GLN A 18 8.37 35.34 4.52
C GLN A 18 8.05 34.86 5.94
N ARG A 19 7.63 35.76 6.85
CA ARG A 19 7.30 35.34 8.22
C ARG A 19 6.07 34.44 8.24
N SER A 20 5.13 34.63 7.31
CA SER A 20 3.99 33.71 7.13
C SER A 20 4.45 32.29 6.78
N VAL A 21 5.42 32.15 5.87
CA VAL A 21 6.02 30.85 5.52
C VAL A 21 6.82 30.27 6.69
N ASP A 22 7.59 31.09 7.39
CA ASP A 22 8.37 30.63 8.55
C ASP A 22 7.46 30.13 9.68
N MET A 23 6.35 30.83 9.92
CA MET A 23 5.31 30.39 10.86
C MET A 23 4.64 29.09 10.41
N ALA A 24 4.29 28.96 9.13
CA ALA A 24 3.71 27.73 8.59
C ALA A 24 4.65 26.52 8.79
N LYS A 25 5.95 26.71 8.57
CA LYS A 25 6.97 25.69 8.86
C LYS A 25 7.07 25.36 10.34
N ALA A 26 7.08 26.38 11.20
CA ALA A 26 7.14 26.19 12.64
C ALA A 26 5.93 25.42 13.17
N LEU A 27 4.74 25.64 12.61
CA LEU A 27 3.50 24.97 13.00
C LEU A 27 3.42 23.50 12.56
N GLY A 28 4.20 23.07 11.57
CA GLY A 28 4.27 21.66 11.17
C GLY A 28 4.43 21.36 9.69
N ILE A 29 4.52 22.35 8.80
CA ILE A 29 4.80 22.13 7.36
C ILE A 29 6.32 22.05 7.14
N VAL A 30 6.93 20.93 7.55
CA VAL A 30 8.40 20.82 7.67
C VAL A 30 9.09 20.38 6.38
N ASP A 31 8.57 19.36 5.69
CA ASP A 31 9.22 18.77 4.52
C ASP A 31 8.76 19.38 3.19
N THR A 32 7.64 20.10 3.21
CA THR A 32 7.09 20.72 2.02
C THR A 32 7.76 22.06 1.71
N LYS A 33 8.27 22.20 0.49
CA LYS A 33 8.85 23.47 0.01
C LYS A 33 7.74 24.50 -0.20
N LEU A 34 7.83 25.60 0.55
CA LEU A 34 6.92 26.74 0.45
C LEU A 34 7.58 27.93 -0.24
N SER A 35 6.82 28.61 -1.11
CA SER A 35 7.19 29.88 -1.72
C SER A 35 6.66 31.04 -0.89
N ALA A 36 7.56 31.94 -0.47
CA ALA A 36 7.25 33.17 0.24
C ALA A 36 6.84 34.28 -0.75
N VAL A 37 5.63 34.18 -1.26
CA VAL A 37 5.01 35.18 -2.14
C VAL A 37 3.69 35.67 -1.52
N PRO A 38 3.20 36.88 -1.85
CA PRO A 38 1.95 37.38 -1.28
C PRO A 38 0.75 36.44 -1.46
N SER A 39 0.70 35.68 -2.56
CA SER A 39 -0.38 34.72 -2.79
C SER A 39 -0.35 33.52 -1.83
N ALA A 40 0.75 33.29 -1.09
CA ALA A 40 0.88 32.18 -0.15
C ALA A 40 -0.22 32.20 0.93
N VAL A 41 -0.65 33.40 1.37
CA VAL A 41 -1.73 33.57 2.36
C VAL A 41 -3.09 33.05 1.87
N LEU A 42 -3.24 32.86 0.55
CA LEU A 42 -4.44 32.33 -0.08
C LEU A 42 -4.38 30.80 -0.28
N GLY A 43 -3.30 30.15 0.16
CA GLY A 43 -3.13 28.70 0.00
C GLY A 43 -2.66 28.26 -1.38
N THR A 44 -1.81 29.05 -2.06
CA THR A 44 -1.24 28.67 -3.37
C THR A 44 -0.07 27.67 -3.26
N ASN A 45 0.45 27.45 -2.06
CA ASN A 45 1.47 26.45 -1.80
C ASN A 45 0.83 25.06 -1.68
N ASN A 46 1.57 24.04 -2.11
CA ASN A 46 1.19 22.66 -1.82
C ASN A 46 1.45 22.36 -0.34
N ALA A 47 0.70 21.39 0.19
CA ALA A 47 0.92 20.80 1.51
C ALA A 47 0.43 19.35 1.48
N THR A 48 1.04 18.48 2.28
CA THR A 48 0.55 17.13 2.47
C THR A 48 -0.60 17.11 3.48
N VAL A 49 -1.39 16.02 3.49
CA VAL A 49 -2.42 15.83 4.52
C VAL A 49 -1.79 15.75 5.92
N GLN A 50 -0.59 15.16 6.03
CA GLN A 50 0.16 15.08 7.28
C GLN A 50 0.62 16.46 7.76
N ASP A 51 1.09 17.34 6.86
CA ASP A 51 1.45 18.72 7.20
C ASP A 51 0.26 19.45 7.83
N MET A 52 -0.90 19.37 7.17
CA MET A 52 -2.12 20.04 7.65
C MET A 52 -2.65 19.45 8.95
N ALA A 53 -2.58 18.13 9.13
CA ALA A 53 -2.94 17.49 10.40
C ALA A 53 -2.01 17.95 11.53
N SER A 54 -0.70 18.07 11.26
CA SER A 54 0.30 18.54 12.23
C SER A 54 0.06 19.99 12.64
N VAL A 55 -0.23 20.89 11.69
CA VAL A 55 -0.58 22.29 11.98
C VAL A 55 -1.79 22.39 12.90
N TYR A 56 -2.85 21.62 12.62
CA TYR A 56 -4.07 21.66 13.44
C TYR A 56 -3.88 20.96 14.80
N ALA A 57 -2.98 19.98 14.89
CA ALA A 57 -2.56 19.40 16.16
C ALA A 57 -1.83 20.43 17.03
N THR A 58 -0.97 21.27 16.45
CA THR A 58 -0.31 22.38 17.18
C THR A 58 -1.34 23.36 17.75
N PHE A 59 -2.42 23.66 17.02
CA PHE A 59 -3.51 24.51 17.54
C PHE A 59 -4.26 23.84 18.69
N ALA A 60 -4.63 22.56 18.53
CA ALA A 60 -5.29 21.78 19.58
C ALA A 60 -4.43 21.66 20.85
N ASN A 61 -3.11 21.54 20.66
CA ASN A 61 -2.11 21.43 21.72
C ASN A 61 -1.60 22.80 22.20
N GLN A 62 -2.48 23.82 22.16
CA GLN A 62 -2.25 25.17 22.71
C GLN A 62 -0.92 25.82 22.25
N GLY A 63 -0.52 25.59 21.00
CA GLY A 63 0.68 26.19 20.42
C GLY A 63 1.95 25.37 20.53
N VAL A 64 1.90 24.16 21.08
CA VAL A 64 3.06 23.26 21.16
C VAL A 64 3.03 22.28 19.99
N TYR A 65 4.03 22.40 19.11
CA TYR A 65 4.26 21.48 18.01
C TYR A 65 4.94 20.20 18.49
N VAL A 66 4.42 19.06 18.05
CA VAL A 66 4.98 17.73 18.24
C VAL A 66 5.17 17.11 16.85
N PRO A 67 6.38 16.67 16.47
CA PRO A 67 6.61 16.00 15.19
C PRO A 67 5.74 14.74 15.05
N PRO A 68 5.09 14.53 13.89
CA PRO A 68 4.28 13.34 13.68
C PRO A 68 5.17 12.10 13.60
N VAL A 69 4.80 11.05 14.34
CA VAL A 69 5.48 9.75 14.31
C VAL A 69 4.51 8.62 14.06
N LEU A 70 4.99 7.61 13.31
CA LEU A 70 4.21 6.40 13.02
C LEU A 70 4.49 5.28 14.02
N VAL A 71 5.71 5.23 14.56
CA VAL A 71 6.18 4.14 15.43
C VAL A 71 6.62 4.72 16.77
N ASN A 72 5.91 4.37 17.85
CA ASN A 72 6.28 4.79 19.20
C ASN A 72 7.30 3.83 19.85
N ARG A 73 7.17 2.52 19.60
CA ARG A 73 8.00 1.49 20.22
C ARG A 73 8.12 0.26 19.33
N ILE A 74 9.28 -0.38 19.33
CA ILE A 74 9.52 -1.68 18.70
C ILE A 74 10.12 -2.61 19.75
N ASP A 75 9.44 -3.73 20.01
CA ASP A 75 9.91 -4.79 20.90
C ASP A 75 10.17 -6.08 20.12
N ARG A 76 11.14 -6.87 20.58
CA ARG A 76 11.31 -8.26 20.18
C ARG A 76 10.21 -9.13 20.80
N PRO A 77 9.94 -10.33 20.23
CA PRO A 77 9.01 -11.29 20.84
C PRO A 77 9.40 -11.74 22.26
N ASP A 78 10.68 -11.68 22.61
CA ASP A 78 11.19 -11.97 23.95
C ASP A 78 11.02 -10.81 24.95
N GLY A 79 10.42 -9.70 24.51
CA GLY A 79 10.19 -8.49 25.31
C GLY A 79 11.34 -7.48 25.28
N THR A 80 12.44 -7.76 24.57
CA THR A 80 13.56 -6.81 24.47
C THR A 80 13.19 -5.60 23.62
N MET A 81 13.27 -4.40 24.18
CA MET A 81 13.04 -3.15 23.47
C MET A 81 14.16 -2.85 22.48
N LEU A 82 13.82 -2.70 21.20
CA LEU A 82 14.75 -2.36 20.11
C LEU A 82 14.77 -0.87 19.81
N TYR A 83 13.61 -0.24 19.95
CA TYR A 83 13.42 1.15 19.64
C TYR A 83 12.32 1.71 20.53
N GLN A 84 12.55 2.91 21.03
CA GLN A 84 11.55 3.75 21.67
C GLN A 84 11.70 5.13 21.04
N HIS A 85 10.59 5.70 20.60
CA HIS A 85 10.59 7.05 20.07
C HIS A 85 10.97 8.02 21.18
N ASP A 86 11.92 8.90 20.87
CA ASP A 86 12.30 10.00 21.75
C ASP A 86 11.36 11.18 21.50
N HIS A 87 10.50 11.46 22.49
CA HIS A 87 9.47 12.49 22.38
C HIS A 87 10.11 13.87 22.35
N THR A 88 9.94 14.59 21.24
CA THR A 88 10.39 15.97 21.10
C THR A 88 9.21 16.89 20.90
N GLN A 89 9.29 18.09 21.47
CA GLN A 89 8.25 19.11 21.31
C GLN A 89 8.80 20.52 21.37
N LYS A 90 8.13 21.44 20.71
CA LYS A 90 8.54 22.83 20.58
C LYS A 90 7.36 23.75 20.79
N LYS A 91 7.48 24.73 21.68
CA LYS A 91 6.53 25.84 21.77
C LYS A 91 6.68 26.74 20.53
N VAL A 92 5.59 26.94 19.81
CA VAL A 92 5.53 27.71 18.55
C VAL A 92 4.62 28.90 18.66
N LEU A 93 3.49 28.75 19.37
CA LEU A 93 2.60 29.86 19.71
C LEU A 93 2.53 30.02 21.22
N GLU A 94 2.24 31.25 21.64
CA GLU A 94 1.77 31.51 22.99
C GLU A 94 0.38 30.88 23.19
N PRO A 95 0.08 30.29 24.36
CA PRO A 95 -1.20 29.63 24.60
C PRO A 95 -2.40 30.56 24.36
N GLU A 96 -2.27 31.84 24.66
CA GLU A 96 -3.31 32.86 24.43
C GLU A 96 -3.61 33.04 22.94
N VAL A 97 -2.59 32.95 22.08
CA VAL A 97 -2.76 33.02 20.62
C VAL A 97 -3.45 31.76 20.11
N ALA A 98 -3.07 30.59 20.60
CA ALA A 98 -3.75 29.33 20.25
C ALA A 98 -5.20 29.30 20.75
N ALA A 99 -5.47 29.87 21.93
CA ALA A 99 -6.82 30.03 22.46
C ALA A 99 -7.67 30.96 21.57
N GLN A 100 -7.12 32.08 21.09
CA GLN A 100 -7.82 32.95 20.13
C GLN A 100 -8.17 32.22 18.82
N ILE A 101 -7.27 31.37 18.31
CA ILE A 101 -7.59 30.54 17.14
C ILE A 101 -8.78 29.62 17.46
N SER A 102 -8.77 29.02 18.66
CA SER A 102 -9.79 28.10 19.17
C SER A 102 -11.14 28.77 19.50
N THR A 103 -11.20 30.09 19.65
CA THR A 103 -12.47 30.84 19.75
C THR A 103 -13.03 31.26 18.39
N ILE A 104 -12.18 31.43 17.37
CA ILE A 104 -12.60 31.89 16.04
C ILE A 104 -13.06 30.73 15.16
N LEU A 105 -12.31 29.64 15.12
CA LEU A 105 -12.56 28.51 14.21
C LEU A 105 -13.90 27.76 14.43
N PRO A 106 -14.47 27.66 15.63
CA PRO A 106 -15.78 27.02 15.82
C PRO A 106 -16.89 27.65 14.99
N GLY A 107 -16.85 28.97 14.78
CA GLY A 107 -17.83 29.68 13.96
C GLY A 107 -17.94 29.16 12.51
N VAL A 108 -16.89 28.52 11.99
CA VAL A 108 -16.92 27.88 10.67
C VAL A 108 -17.84 26.67 10.64
N ILE A 109 -17.90 25.92 11.74
CA ILE A 109 -18.70 24.71 11.90
C ILE A 109 -20.11 25.06 12.38
N GLU A 110 -20.27 26.06 13.24
CA GLU A 110 -21.56 26.42 13.83
C GLU A 110 -22.50 27.12 12.84
N GLY A 111 -21.96 28.02 12.01
CA GLY A 111 -22.78 28.78 11.04
C GLY A 111 -22.06 29.17 9.76
N GLY A 112 -20.82 28.70 9.56
CA GLY A 112 -19.97 29.08 8.44
C GLY A 112 -19.98 28.09 7.28
N THR A 113 -18.85 28.01 6.58
CA THR A 113 -18.70 27.19 5.38
C THR A 113 -18.55 25.70 5.67
N GLY A 114 -18.33 25.31 6.93
CA GLY A 114 -18.02 23.95 7.37
C GLY A 114 -19.12 23.28 8.17
N THR A 115 -20.38 23.71 8.07
CA THR A 115 -21.49 23.22 8.91
C THR A 115 -21.70 21.71 8.91
N ARG A 116 -21.35 21.05 7.80
CA ARG A 116 -21.40 19.58 7.69
C ARG A 116 -20.30 18.83 8.48
N ALA A 117 -19.37 19.57 9.09
CA ALA A 117 -18.39 19.03 10.03
C ALA A 117 -18.90 19.02 11.49
N ASN A 118 -20.14 19.46 11.75
CA ASN A 118 -20.68 19.46 13.10
C ASN A 118 -20.91 18.03 13.60
N ILE A 119 -20.24 17.68 14.70
CA ILE A 119 -20.28 16.37 15.35
C ILE A 119 -20.99 16.38 16.71
N GLY A 120 -21.70 17.46 17.04
CA GLY A 120 -22.47 17.58 18.28
C GLY A 120 -21.65 17.82 19.56
N ARG A 121 -20.38 18.23 19.41
CA ARG A 121 -19.48 18.61 20.52
C ARG A 121 -18.58 19.78 20.10
N PRO A 122 -17.93 20.50 21.05
CA PRO A 122 -16.97 21.55 20.73
C PRO A 122 -15.91 21.05 19.76
N ALA A 123 -15.83 21.70 18.60
CA ALA A 123 -14.90 21.38 17.53
C ALA A 123 -14.52 22.66 16.78
N ALA A 124 -13.28 22.73 16.34
CA ALA A 124 -12.75 23.83 15.54
C ALA A 124 -12.33 23.29 14.19
N GLY A 125 -12.49 24.08 13.13
CA GLY A 125 -12.00 23.66 11.82
C GLY A 125 -12.14 24.71 10.75
N LYS A 126 -11.56 24.42 9.58
CA LYS A 126 -11.60 25.30 8.44
C LYS A 126 -11.74 24.54 7.13
N THR A 127 -12.60 25.05 6.27
CA THR A 127 -12.68 24.63 4.86
C THR A 127 -11.57 25.28 4.02
N GLY A 128 -10.96 24.50 3.14
CA GLY A 128 -10.12 24.96 2.04
C GLY A 128 -10.70 24.51 0.70
N SER A 129 -10.54 25.32 -0.33
CA SER A 129 -10.95 24.98 -1.70
C SER A 129 -10.02 25.67 -2.66
N SER A 130 -9.34 24.90 -3.51
CA SER A 130 -8.45 25.47 -4.51
C SER A 130 -9.24 26.02 -5.69
N GLN A 131 -8.56 26.79 -6.53
CA GLN A 131 -9.17 27.35 -7.73
C GLN A 131 -9.69 26.24 -8.65
N ASN A 132 -10.83 26.48 -9.29
CA ASN A 132 -11.51 25.51 -10.17
C ASN A 132 -11.97 24.21 -9.47
N ASN A 133 -12.07 24.19 -8.14
CA ASN A 133 -12.56 23.04 -7.37
C ASN A 133 -11.76 21.76 -7.61
N VAL A 134 -10.44 21.87 -7.81
CA VAL A 134 -9.58 20.69 -8.03
C VAL A 134 -9.16 20.02 -6.72
N ASP A 135 -9.15 20.79 -5.62
CA ASP A 135 -8.93 20.32 -4.26
C ASP A 135 -10.01 20.81 -3.30
N GLY A 136 -10.53 19.89 -2.49
CA GLY A 136 -11.42 20.17 -1.38
C GLY A 136 -10.75 19.75 -0.08
N TRP A 137 -10.65 20.68 0.88
CA TRP A 137 -10.02 20.44 2.17
C TRP A 137 -10.97 20.72 3.32
N PHE A 138 -10.93 19.89 4.35
CA PHE A 138 -11.40 20.24 5.67
C PHE A 138 -10.37 19.79 6.70
N CYS A 139 -9.86 20.74 7.48
CA CYS A 139 -8.94 20.46 8.58
C CYS A 139 -9.61 20.93 9.86
N GLY A 140 -9.61 20.10 10.90
CA GLY A 140 -10.27 20.43 12.16
C GLY A 140 -9.76 19.59 13.31
N TYR A 141 -10.11 20.00 14.51
CA TYR A 141 -9.72 19.33 15.74
C TYR A 141 -10.80 19.46 16.83
N VAL A 142 -10.72 18.52 17.77
CA VAL A 142 -11.15 18.67 19.16
C VAL A 142 -9.87 18.72 20.03
N PRO A 143 -9.93 19.08 21.32
CA PRO A 143 -8.72 19.18 22.16
C PRO A 143 -7.84 17.92 22.10
N GLN A 144 -8.44 16.74 22.00
CA GLN A 144 -7.75 15.47 22.03
C GLN A 144 -7.27 14.94 20.66
N LEU A 145 -7.79 15.46 19.55
CA LEU A 145 -7.52 14.90 18.22
C LEU A 145 -7.69 15.92 17.10
N ALA A 146 -6.66 16.05 16.27
CA ALA A 146 -6.69 16.78 15.01
C ALA A 146 -6.81 15.83 13.80
N THR A 147 -7.51 16.26 12.76
CA THR A 147 -7.70 15.49 11.52
C THR A 147 -7.79 16.42 10.32
N ALA A 148 -7.07 16.07 9.26
CA ALA A 148 -7.13 16.74 7.97
C ALA A 148 -7.69 15.78 6.91
N VAL A 149 -8.62 16.28 6.09
CA VAL A 149 -9.23 15.54 4.99
C VAL A 149 -9.04 16.32 3.71
N TRP A 150 -8.47 15.65 2.71
CA TRP A 150 -8.42 16.12 1.33
C TRP A 150 -9.29 15.21 0.44
N VAL A 151 -9.99 15.83 -0.49
CA VAL A 151 -10.67 15.16 -1.59
C VAL A 151 -10.25 15.85 -2.87
N GLY A 152 -9.81 15.06 -3.85
CA GLY A 152 -9.36 15.52 -5.16
C GLY A 152 -8.99 14.35 -6.06
N PHE A 153 -8.66 14.64 -7.31
CA PHE A 153 -8.11 13.65 -8.22
C PHE A 153 -6.58 13.71 -8.14
N ALA A 154 -5.97 12.63 -7.64
CA ALA A 154 -4.52 12.58 -7.41
C ALA A 154 -3.68 12.69 -8.70
N LEU A 155 -4.23 12.21 -9.82
CA LEU A 155 -3.55 12.26 -11.11
C LEU A 155 -4.27 13.25 -12.05
N PRO A 156 -3.51 14.11 -12.76
CA PRO A 156 -4.08 14.95 -13.79
C PRO A 156 -4.58 14.10 -14.96
N ARG A 157 -5.49 14.66 -15.77
CA ARG A 157 -6.01 14.01 -16.98
C ARG A 157 -5.62 14.80 -18.22
N ALA A 158 -5.41 14.11 -19.33
CA ALA A 158 -5.15 14.74 -20.62
C ALA A 158 -6.40 15.48 -21.10
N GLY A 159 -6.23 16.75 -21.46
CA GLY A 159 -7.26 17.52 -22.17
C GLY A 159 -7.34 17.14 -23.65
N LYS A 160 -8.26 17.77 -24.38
CA LYS A 160 -8.42 17.55 -25.84
C LYS A 160 -7.17 17.89 -26.66
N ASP A 161 -6.32 18.76 -26.12
CA ASP A 161 -5.02 19.14 -26.70
C ASP A 161 -3.85 18.27 -26.21
N GLY A 162 -4.14 17.14 -25.55
CA GLY A 162 -3.14 16.21 -25.01
C GLY A 162 -2.44 16.67 -23.73
N LYS A 163 -2.65 17.91 -23.27
CA LYS A 163 -1.98 18.44 -22.07
C LYS A 163 -2.62 17.94 -20.79
N LEU A 164 -1.80 17.42 -19.88
CA LEU A 164 -2.23 17.01 -18.54
C LEU A 164 -2.66 18.23 -17.73
N ARG A 165 -3.86 18.17 -17.14
CA ARG A 165 -4.40 19.21 -16.28
C ARG A 165 -5.03 18.61 -15.02
N PRO A 166 -5.02 19.36 -13.89
CA PRO A 166 -5.83 19.01 -12.72
C PRO A 166 -7.29 18.81 -13.12
N VAL A 167 -7.96 17.89 -12.44
CA VAL A 167 -9.34 17.51 -12.76
C VAL A 167 -10.30 18.26 -11.83
N PRO A 168 -11.17 19.14 -12.34
CA PRO A 168 -12.18 19.80 -11.53
C PRO A 168 -13.14 18.79 -10.94
N MET A 169 -13.42 18.90 -9.64
CA MET A 169 -14.48 18.15 -8.97
C MET A 169 -15.82 18.89 -9.12
N THR A 170 -16.25 19.05 -10.36
CA THR A 170 -17.57 19.54 -10.76
C THR A 170 -18.24 18.49 -11.64
N SER A 171 -19.51 18.68 -12.01
CA SER A 171 -20.11 17.89 -13.08
C SER A 171 -19.30 18.05 -14.38
N PRO A 172 -19.04 16.97 -15.15
CA PRO A 172 -19.50 15.59 -14.96
C PRO A 172 -18.55 14.69 -14.14
N ASN A 173 -17.39 15.18 -13.71
CA ASN A 173 -16.40 14.36 -12.99
C ASN A 173 -16.88 13.90 -11.61
N THR A 174 -17.81 14.65 -11.02
CA THR A 174 -18.39 14.37 -9.70
C THR A 174 -19.88 14.74 -9.70
N ARG A 175 -20.67 14.07 -8.83
CA ARG A 175 -22.13 14.27 -8.72
C ARG A 175 -22.53 15.67 -8.22
N ILE A 176 -21.64 16.33 -7.49
CA ILE A 176 -21.81 17.68 -6.95
C ILE A 176 -20.53 18.46 -7.20
N THR A 177 -20.59 19.79 -7.18
CA THR A 177 -19.37 20.59 -7.06
C THR A 177 -18.76 20.37 -5.67
N VAL A 178 -17.57 19.78 -5.63
CA VAL A 178 -16.87 19.49 -4.39
C VAL A 178 -16.04 20.71 -3.99
N PHE A 179 -16.26 21.14 -2.76
CA PHE A 179 -15.46 22.13 -2.04
C PHE A 179 -15.35 21.72 -0.57
N GLY A 180 -14.57 22.44 0.23
CA GLY A 180 -14.22 22.02 1.59
C GLY A 180 -15.42 21.66 2.49
N GLY A 181 -16.53 22.40 2.37
CA GLY A 181 -17.77 22.15 3.12
C GLY A 181 -18.63 21.00 2.63
N THR A 182 -18.20 20.26 1.60
CA THR A 182 -18.96 19.13 1.01
C THR A 182 -18.42 17.79 1.48
N TYR A 183 -17.88 16.96 0.58
CA TYR A 183 -17.29 15.67 0.93
C TYR A 183 -16.19 15.77 2.00
N PRO A 184 -15.24 16.73 1.97
CA PRO A 184 -14.19 16.80 2.99
C PRO A 184 -14.75 16.96 4.41
N ALA A 185 -15.64 17.93 4.63
CA ALA A 185 -16.29 18.15 5.92
C ALA A 185 -17.14 16.94 6.38
N GLN A 186 -17.87 16.30 5.45
CA GLN A 186 -18.68 15.11 5.77
C GLN A 186 -17.82 13.89 6.15
N ILE A 187 -16.72 13.67 5.43
CA ILE A 187 -15.76 12.60 5.74
C ILE A 187 -15.14 12.88 7.12
N TRP A 188 -14.73 14.12 7.38
CA TRP A 188 -14.19 14.53 8.67
C TRP A 188 -15.20 14.25 9.79
N ALA A 189 -16.47 14.68 9.65
CA ALA A 189 -17.50 14.43 10.66
C ALA A 189 -17.75 12.93 10.87
N SER A 190 -17.85 12.15 9.79
CA SER A 190 -18.08 10.70 9.85
C SER A 190 -16.96 9.96 10.57
N PHE A 191 -15.70 10.36 10.33
CA PHE A 191 -14.55 9.83 11.04
C PHE A 191 -14.53 10.28 12.50
N MET A 192 -14.55 11.59 12.74
CA MET A 192 -14.39 12.16 14.07
C MET A 192 -15.49 11.74 15.03
N SER A 193 -16.75 11.70 14.60
CA SER A 193 -17.87 11.25 15.44
C SER A 193 -17.68 9.84 15.98
N LYS A 194 -16.97 8.97 15.25
CA LYS A 194 -16.65 7.61 15.70
C LYS A 194 -15.38 7.58 16.53
N ALA A 195 -14.34 8.28 16.09
CA ALA A 195 -13.06 8.33 16.77
C ALA A 195 -13.22 8.86 18.21
N VAL A 196 -13.97 9.93 18.41
CA VAL A 196 -14.06 10.62 19.71
C VAL A 196 -15.29 10.24 20.53
N ARG A 197 -16.05 9.22 20.11
CA ARG A 197 -17.32 8.84 20.73
C ARG A 197 -17.17 8.53 22.22
N ASP A 198 -16.09 7.85 22.57
CA ASP A 198 -15.84 7.35 23.93
C ASP A 198 -14.89 8.28 24.72
N LEU A 199 -14.52 9.43 24.15
CA LEU A 199 -13.72 10.45 24.81
C LEU A 199 -14.58 11.45 25.58
N PRO A 200 -14.11 11.96 26.73
CA PRO A 200 -14.78 13.05 27.43
C PRO A 200 -14.94 14.27 26.51
N VAL A 201 -16.04 14.99 26.68
CA VAL A 201 -16.27 16.25 25.97
C VAL A 201 -15.50 17.35 26.69
N GLU A 202 -14.48 17.88 26.04
CA GLU A 202 -13.63 18.95 26.57
C GLU A 202 -13.92 20.28 25.85
N PRO A 203 -13.83 21.43 26.55
CA PRO A 203 -13.90 22.73 25.91
C PRO A 203 -12.66 22.98 25.04
N LEU A 204 -12.82 23.73 23.95
CA LEU A 204 -11.68 24.11 23.09
C LEU A 204 -10.73 25.11 23.75
N VAL A 205 -11.26 25.90 24.68
CA VAL A 205 -10.50 26.83 25.51
C VAL A 205 -10.87 26.56 26.95
N ASP A 206 -9.90 26.11 27.73
CA ASP A 206 -10.03 26.02 29.18
C ASP A 206 -9.27 27.20 29.81
N PRO A 207 -9.98 28.21 30.37
CA PRO A 207 -9.35 29.36 31.00
C PRO A 207 -8.60 29.00 32.30
N LEU A 208 -8.79 27.80 32.84
CA LEU A 208 -8.13 27.30 34.05
C LEU A 208 -6.98 26.34 33.73
N ALA A 209 -6.77 25.97 32.46
CA ALA A 209 -5.68 25.10 32.08
C ALA A 209 -4.32 25.80 32.30
N ALA A 210 -3.41 25.12 32.97
CA ALA A 210 -2.03 25.56 33.05
C ALA A 210 -1.41 25.60 31.64
N ALA A 211 -0.57 26.61 31.37
CA ALA A 211 0.15 26.68 30.10
C ALA A 211 0.92 25.37 29.87
N PRO A 212 0.88 24.80 28.65
CA PRO A 212 1.57 23.55 28.38
C PRO A 212 3.06 23.75 28.60
N THR A 213 3.68 22.86 29.38
CA THR A 213 5.14 22.87 29.52
C THR A 213 5.76 22.01 28.43
N THR A 214 6.91 22.41 27.90
CA THR A 214 7.67 21.59 26.95
C THR A 214 8.29 20.34 27.59
N THR A 215 8.03 20.11 28.88
CA THR A 215 8.47 18.92 29.62
C THR A 215 7.38 17.87 29.82
N THR A 216 6.11 18.18 29.55
CA THR A 216 5.00 17.23 29.70
C THR A 216 4.71 16.55 28.38
N VAL A 217 4.72 15.22 28.35
CA VAL A 217 4.25 14.43 27.21
C VAL A 217 2.71 14.40 27.27
N PRO A 218 1.98 14.82 26.23
CA PRO A 218 0.53 14.68 26.21
C PRO A 218 0.15 13.19 26.34
N PRO A 219 -0.96 12.87 27.02
CA PRO A 219 -1.42 11.48 27.12
C PRO A 219 -1.58 10.85 25.74
N SER A 220 -1.09 9.62 25.59
CA SER A 220 -1.10 8.92 24.30
C SER A 220 -2.54 8.70 23.81
N ASN A 221 -2.76 8.91 22.52
CA ASN A 221 -3.98 8.52 21.82
C ASN A 221 -4.05 7.00 21.54
N GLU A 222 -3.25 6.19 22.23
CA GLU A 222 -3.22 4.73 22.12
C GLU A 222 -4.60 4.09 22.26
N ALA A 223 -5.49 4.63 23.10
CA ALA A 223 -6.86 4.11 23.21
C ALA A 223 -7.69 4.33 21.94
N LEU A 224 -7.43 5.41 21.19
CA LEU A 224 -8.10 5.76 19.93
C LEU A 224 -7.57 4.97 18.73
N LEU A 225 -6.28 4.64 18.79
CA LEU A 225 -5.55 3.92 17.75
C LEU A 225 -5.27 2.47 18.16
N SER A 226 -5.89 2.00 19.25
CA SER A 226 -5.76 0.63 19.72
C SER A 226 -6.15 -0.27 18.55
N PRO A 227 -5.26 -1.17 18.11
CA PRO A 227 -5.58 -2.10 17.05
C PRO A 227 -6.91 -2.76 17.41
N VAL A 228 -7.87 -2.77 16.49
CA VAL A 228 -9.00 -3.70 16.59
C VAL A 228 -8.35 -5.06 16.86
N THR A 229 -8.67 -5.66 17.99
CA THR A 229 -8.10 -6.94 18.41
C THR A 229 -8.53 -7.98 17.38
N VAL A 230 -7.73 -8.16 16.33
CA VAL A 230 -7.96 -9.21 15.34
C VAL A 230 -7.77 -10.52 16.10
N PRO A 231 -8.74 -11.44 16.08
CA PRO A 231 -8.61 -12.72 16.76
C PRO A 231 -7.29 -13.40 16.37
N ARG A 232 -6.43 -13.67 17.35
CA ARG A 232 -5.14 -14.33 17.15
C ARG A 232 -5.35 -15.85 17.17
N ASP A 233 -6.10 -16.34 16.19
CA ASP A 233 -6.62 -17.72 16.24
C ASP A 233 -5.70 -18.72 15.52
N ALA A 234 -4.64 -18.26 14.84
CA ALA A 234 -3.73 -19.11 14.08
C ALA A 234 -2.34 -19.18 14.75
N LYS A 235 -1.79 -20.40 14.84
CA LYS A 235 -0.43 -20.63 15.35
C LYS A 235 0.57 -20.55 14.21
N VAL A 236 1.62 -19.74 14.38
CA VAL A 236 2.70 -19.63 13.40
C VAL A 236 3.45 -20.97 13.31
N PRO A 237 3.59 -21.58 12.12
CA PRO A 237 4.29 -22.85 11.97
C PRO A 237 5.80 -22.70 12.21
N ASP A 238 6.45 -23.77 12.65
CA ASP A 238 7.91 -23.84 12.72
C ASP A 238 8.49 -24.12 11.32
N VAL A 239 9.26 -23.16 10.82
CA VAL A 239 9.96 -23.25 9.54
C VAL A 239 11.47 -23.09 9.65
N GLY A 240 12.02 -23.05 10.88
CA GLY A 240 13.46 -22.99 11.12
C GLY A 240 14.19 -24.18 10.50
N GLY A 241 15.34 -23.92 9.84
CA GLY A 241 16.17 -24.95 9.21
C GLY A 241 15.57 -25.61 7.97
N LYS A 242 14.36 -25.23 7.55
CA LYS A 242 13.76 -25.74 6.32
C LYS A 242 14.36 -25.06 5.09
N ASP A 243 14.24 -25.73 3.96
CA ASP A 243 14.39 -25.08 2.65
C ASP A 243 13.37 -23.93 2.50
N THR A 244 13.83 -22.80 1.96
CA THR A 244 13.05 -21.56 1.86
C THR A 244 11.73 -21.75 1.11
N ARG A 245 11.69 -22.60 0.07
CA ARG A 245 10.46 -22.88 -0.67
C ARG A 245 9.45 -23.61 0.20
N LYS A 246 9.91 -24.63 0.93
CA LYS A 246 9.08 -25.40 1.85
C LYS A 246 8.57 -24.53 3.01
N ALA A 247 9.41 -23.62 3.51
CA ALA A 247 9.05 -22.68 4.56
C ALA A 247 7.93 -21.72 4.11
N ILE A 248 8.08 -21.11 2.93
CA ILE A 248 7.07 -20.21 2.35
C ILE A 248 5.74 -20.95 2.15
N ALA A 249 5.77 -22.18 1.61
CA ALA A 249 4.57 -22.98 1.41
C ALA A 249 3.86 -23.32 2.73
N ALA A 250 4.62 -23.68 3.77
CA ALA A 250 4.06 -24.00 5.10
C ALA A 250 3.44 -22.77 5.79
N VAL A 251 4.05 -21.59 5.66
CA VAL A 251 3.48 -20.35 6.19
C VAL A 251 2.18 -19.98 5.47
N ARG A 252 2.16 -20.09 4.13
CA ARG A 252 0.96 -19.81 3.33
C ARG A 252 -0.17 -20.79 3.63
N SER A 253 0.11 -22.09 3.77
CA SER A 253 -0.91 -23.09 4.09
C SER A 253 -1.48 -22.93 5.49
N ALA A 254 -0.72 -22.36 6.43
CA ALA A 254 -1.19 -21.98 7.75
C ALA A 254 -2.02 -20.67 7.76
N GLY A 255 -2.29 -20.09 6.58
CA GLY A 255 -3.13 -18.92 6.43
C GLY A 255 -2.41 -17.58 6.64
N PHE A 256 -1.07 -17.56 6.59
CA PHE A 256 -0.26 -16.35 6.76
C PHE A 256 0.36 -15.88 5.45
N VAL A 257 0.79 -14.62 5.40
CA VAL A 257 1.59 -14.08 4.29
C VAL A 257 3.06 -14.33 4.59
N ALA A 258 3.77 -15.07 3.74
CA ALA A 258 5.21 -15.30 3.90
C ALA A 258 6.03 -14.21 3.20
N VAL A 259 6.92 -13.54 3.93
CA VAL A 259 7.90 -12.60 3.36
C VAL A 259 9.30 -13.12 3.64
N ARG A 260 10.09 -13.35 2.59
CA ARG A 260 11.50 -13.74 2.73
C ARG A 260 12.37 -12.50 2.91
N VAL A 261 13.33 -12.59 3.82
CA VAL A 261 14.43 -11.65 4.00
C VAL A 261 15.74 -12.41 3.84
N ASP A 262 16.70 -11.84 3.12
CA ASP A 262 18.03 -12.44 2.99
C ASP A 262 18.87 -12.15 4.23
N ALA A 263 19.47 -13.20 4.81
CA ALA A 263 20.34 -13.12 5.96
C ALA A 263 21.63 -13.89 5.68
N THR A 264 22.79 -13.23 5.85
CA THR A 264 24.09 -13.89 5.67
C THR A 264 24.49 -14.58 6.96
N VAL A 265 24.50 -15.92 6.95
CA VAL A 265 24.91 -16.73 8.11
C VAL A 265 26.04 -17.67 7.71
N ALA A 266 27.15 -17.61 8.45
CA ALA A 266 28.32 -18.45 8.20
C ALA A 266 28.04 -19.92 8.55
N GLY A 267 28.50 -20.85 7.69
CA GLY A 267 28.35 -22.28 7.91
C GLY A 267 26.98 -22.87 7.56
N VAL A 268 26.05 -22.07 7.02
CA VAL A 268 24.72 -22.52 6.58
C VAL A 268 24.66 -22.50 5.05
N GLY A 269 24.21 -23.60 4.44
CA GLY A 269 24.06 -23.72 2.98
C GLY A 269 23.03 -22.73 2.41
N PRO A 270 23.08 -22.40 1.11
CA PRO A 270 22.19 -21.43 0.47
C PRO A 270 20.71 -21.88 0.50
N GLY A 271 19.78 -20.94 0.65
CA GLY A 271 18.34 -21.21 0.62
C GLY A 271 17.77 -21.87 1.87
N ILE A 272 18.46 -21.82 3.01
CA ILE A 272 18.01 -22.38 4.29
C ILE A 272 17.49 -21.26 5.19
N VAL A 273 16.36 -21.51 5.84
CA VAL A 273 15.76 -20.60 6.82
C VAL A 273 16.59 -20.59 8.10
N THR A 274 17.14 -19.43 8.43
CA THR A 274 17.97 -19.19 9.61
C THR A 274 17.20 -18.48 10.73
N GLY A 275 16.08 -17.84 10.41
CA GLY A 275 15.24 -17.14 11.37
C GLY A 275 13.80 -17.01 10.87
N GLN A 276 12.88 -16.82 11.80
CA GLN A 276 11.49 -16.49 11.48
C GLN A 276 10.91 -15.54 12.53
N SER A 277 9.98 -14.70 12.09
CA SER A 277 9.21 -13.81 12.97
C SER A 277 7.76 -13.70 12.47
N PRO A 278 6.73 -13.99 13.29
CA PRO A 278 6.82 -14.38 14.69
C PRO A 278 7.45 -15.76 14.95
N ALA A 279 7.82 -16.01 16.21
CA ALA A 279 8.44 -17.27 16.62
C ALA A 279 7.52 -18.49 16.38
N PRO A 280 8.07 -19.70 16.19
CA PRO A 280 7.28 -20.91 16.09
C PRO A 280 6.28 -21.06 17.24
N GLY A 281 5.03 -21.38 16.91
CA GLY A 281 3.95 -21.58 17.88
C GLY A 281 3.31 -20.31 18.44
N ALA A 282 3.82 -19.11 18.09
CA ALA A 282 3.22 -17.85 18.48
C ALA A 282 1.80 -17.72 17.89
N ALA A 283 0.88 -17.15 18.67
CA ALA A 283 -0.46 -16.82 18.19
C ALA A 283 -0.40 -15.53 17.37
N ALA A 284 -0.82 -15.60 16.11
CA ALA A 284 -0.85 -14.47 15.19
C ALA A 284 -2.20 -14.43 14.46
N ALA A 285 -2.56 -13.25 13.94
CA ALA A 285 -3.80 -13.09 13.19
C ALA A 285 -3.70 -13.82 11.84
N ALA A 286 -4.75 -14.54 11.44
CA ALA A 286 -4.81 -15.11 10.10
C ALA A 286 -4.65 -13.98 9.05
N GLY A 287 -3.83 -14.21 8.02
CA GLY A 287 -3.44 -13.22 7.02
C GLY A 287 -2.29 -12.30 7.43
N SER A 288 -1.79 -12.36 8.67
CA SER A 288 -0.62 -11.58 9.09
C SER A 288 0.66 -12.06 8.42
N THR A 289 1.65 -11.18 8.33
CA THR A 289 2.96 -11.50 7.75
C THR A 289 3.83 -12.30 8.71
N VAL A 290 4.41 -13.40 8.21
CA VAL A 290 5.54 -14.11 8.83
C VAL A 290 6.78 -13.83 7.98
N PHE A 291 7.76 -13.17 8.58
CA PHE A 291 9.08 -12.96 7.99
C PHE A 291 9.92 -14.22 8.15
N ILE A 292 10.60 -14.62 7.08
CA ILE A 292 11.47 -15.78 7.01
C ILE A 292 12.84 -15.27 6.59
N GLU A 293 13.80 -15.30 7.50
CA GLU A 293 15.20 -15.00 7.21
C GLU A 293 15.86 -16.23 6.62
N SER A 294 16.53 -16.10 5.47
CA SER A 294 17.19 -17.23 4.80
C SER A 294 18.50 -16.84 4.16
N THR A 295 19.43 -17.81 4.06
CA THR A 295 20.69 -17.62 3.34
C THR A 295 20.44 -17.32 1.85
N PRO A 296 21.16 -16.36 1.25
CA PRO A 296 21.08 -16.10 -0.19
C PRO A 296 21.35 -17.39 -0.98
N GLY A 297 20.49 -17.69 -1.95
CA GLY A 297 20.57 -18.87 -2.81
C GLY A 297 19.80 -18.62 -4.09
N THR A 298 20.09 -19.37 -5.16
CA THR A 298 19.48 -19.19 -6.48
C THR A 298 17.95 -19.13 -6.37
N PHE A 299 17.42 -17.93 -6.58
CA PHE A 299 16.02 -17.60 -6.49
C PHE A 299 15.24 -18.41 -7.55
N VAL A 300 14.49 -19.41 -7.09
CA VAL A 300 13.42 -20.04 -7.87
C VAL A 300 12.13 -19.64 -7.17
N PRO A 301 11.28 -18.79 -7.78
CA PRO A 301 9.97 -18.45 -7.23
C PRO A 301 9.24 -19.71 -6.74
N PRO A 302 8.47 -19.66 -5.63
CA PRO A 302 7.72 -20.81 -5.14
C PRO A 302 6.79 -21.40 -6.21
N ASP A 303 6.40 -20.59 -7.19
CA ASP A 303 5.49 -20.96 -8.27
C ASP A 303 6.24 -21.32 -9.57
N ALA A 304 7.58 -21.31 -9.60
CA ALA A 304 8.34 -21.60 -10.83
C ALA A 304 8.35 -23.10 -11.17
N VAL A 305 8.05 -23.39 -12.44
CA VAL A 305 7.98 -24.76 -12.97
C VAL A 305 9.39 -25.39 -12.98
N PRO A 306 9.62 -26.54 -12.32
CA PRO A 306 10.85 -27.30 -12.44
C PRO A 306 11.11 -27.79 -13.87
N ASP A 307 12.38 -27.97 -14.22
CA ASP A 307 12.75 -28.57 -15.51
C ASP A 307 12.48 -30.08 -15.51
N VAL A 308 11.48 -30.49 -16.29
CA VAL A 308 11.06 -31.88 -16.49
C VAL A 308 11.21 -32.34 -17.95
N ILE A 309 11.91 -31.56 -18.77
CA ILE A 309 12.09 -31.88 -20.19
C ILE A 309 12.96 -33.14 -20.33
N GLY A 310 12.48 -34.11 -21.12
CA GLY A 310 13.10 -35.42 -21.34
C GLY A 310 12.62 -36.51 -20.37
N PHE A 311 11.86 -36.17 -19.32
CA PHE A 311 11.35 -37.18 -18.39
C PHE A 311 10.16 -37.93 -18.99
N GLY A 312 9.96 -39.18 -18.56
CA GLY A 312 8.73 -39.91 -18.84
C GLY A 312 7.53 -39.22 -18.17
N THR A 313 6.37 -39.21 -18.83
CA THR A 313 5.16 -38.53 -18.33
C THR A 313 4.79 -38.89 -16.89
N GLY A 314 4.94 -40.15 -16.47
CA GLY A 314 4.69 -40.58 -15.10
C GLY A 314 5.63 -39.94 -14.06
N GLN A 315 6.93 -39.90 -14.37
CA GLN A 315 7.95 -39.29 -13.50
C GLN A 315 7.77 -37.77 -13.42
N ALA A 316 7.53 -37.12 -14.56
CA ALA A 316 7.33 -35.68 -14.63
C ALA A 316 6.07 -35.24 -13.85
N ARG A 317 4.97 -35.97 -14.01
CA ARG A 317 3.72 -35.72 -13.27
C ARG A 317 3.94 -35.87 -11.77
N GLN A 318 4.51 -36.98 -11.32
CA GLN A 318 4.73 -37.25 -9.90
C GLN A 318 5.58 -36.15 -9.25
N GLN A 319 6.63 -35.69 -9.93
CA GLN A 319 7.48 -34.64 -9.43
C GLN A 319 6.74 -33.29 -9.30
N LEU A 320 5.97 -32.89 -10.32
CA LEU A 320 5.22 -31.63 -10.29
C LEU A 320 4.05 -31.65 -9.30
N GLU A 321 3.31 -32.74 -9.22
CA GLU A 321 2.21 -32.90 -8.26
C GLU A 321 2.73 -32.91 -6.80
N SER A 322 3.91 -33.50 -6.55
CA SER A 322 4.55 -33.44 -5.22
C SER A 322 4.93 -32.02 -4.78
N LEU A 323 5.03 -31.08 -5.74
CA LEU A 323 5.33 -29.68 -5.52
C LEU A 323 4.07 -28.80 -5.53
N GLY A 324 2.88 -29.40 -5.61
CA GLY A 324 1.60 -28.70 -5.55
C GLY A 324 1.09 -28.18 -6.89
N PHE A 325 1.71 -28.55 -8.02
CA PHE A 325 1.21 -28.19 -9.34
C PHE A 325 0.09 -29.12 -9.79
N THR A 326 -0.90 -28.58 -10.49
CA THR A 326 -1.90 -29.35 -11.21
C THR A 326 -1.41 -29.61 -12.64
N VAL A 327 -1.27 -30.89 -13.02
CA VAL A 327 -0.63 -31.28 -14.28
C VAL A 327 -1.63 -31.79 -15.33
N THR A 328 -1.65 -31.13 -16.49
CA THR A 328 -2.36 -31.59 -17.69
C THR A 328 -1.38 -32.20 -18.68
N LEU A 329 -1.66 -33.40 -19.18
CA LEU A 329 -0.84 -34.05 -20.20
C LEU A 329 -1.46 -33.86 -21.58
N GLU A 330 -0.64 -33.44 -22.54
CA GLU A 330 -1.03 -33.16 -23.92
C GLU A 330 -0.27 -34.10 -24.88
N PRO A 331 -0.96 -35.04 -25.57
CA PRO A 331 -0.33 -35.89 -26.57
C PRO A 331 -0.02 -35.06 -27.82
N LEU A 332 1.24 -34.69 -28.02
CA LEU A 332 1.67 -33.86 -29.15
C LEU A 332 3.02 -34.32 -29.69
N ALA A 333 3.12 -34.54 -31.00
CA ALA A 333 4.40 -34.87 -31.63
C ALA A 333 5.40 -33.70 -31.43
N ALA A 334 6.62 -34.03 -30.99
CA ALA A 334 7.69 -33.06 -30.89
C ALA A 334 8.07 -32.55 -32.28
N PRO A 335 8.31 -31.24 -32.45
CA PRO A 335 8.83 -30.70 -33.70
C PRO A 335 10.12 -31.42 -34.12
N GLU A 336 10.35 -31.56 -35.42
CA GLU A 336 11.54 -32.24 -35.96
C GLU A 336 12.87 -31.60 -35.51
N ALA A 337 12.85 -30.33 -35.09
CA ALA A 337 14.01 -29.62 -34.54
C ALA A 337 14.20 -29.81 -33.01
N ALA A 338 13.20 -30.31 -32.29
CA ALA A 338 13.27 -30.47 -30.85
C ALA A 338 14.22 -31.62 -30.47
N ARG A 339 15.16 -31.35 -29.57
CA ARG A 339 16.14 -32.34 -29.09
C ARG A 339 16.17 -32.38 -27.57
N ARG A 340 16.47 -33.56 -27.04
CA ARG A 340 16.83 -33.77 -25.65
C ARG A 340 18.16 -33.08 -25.33
N LYS A 341 18.50 -32.98 -24.04
CA LYS A 341 19.78 -32.38 -23.59
C LYS A 341 21.02 -33.10 -24.12
N ASP A 342 20.89 -34.37 -24.49
CA ASP A 342 21.95 -35.20 -25.10
C ASP A 342 22.00 -35.07 -26.64
N GLY A 343 21.18 -34.20 -27.24
CA GLY A 343 21.14 -33.97 -28.69
C GLY A 343 20.33 -35.01 -29.48
N GLN A 344 19.71 -35.99 -28.82
CA GLN A 344 18.89 -37.01 -29.47
C GLN A 344 17.42 -36.59 -29.64
N PRO A 345 16.66 -37.20 -30.55
CA PRO A 345 15.20 -37.02 -30.63
C PRO A 345 14.49 -37.49 -29.35
N PHE A 346 13.30 -36.95 -29.09
CA PHE A 346 12.45 -37.41 -27.99
C PHE A 346 11.81 -38.76 -28.31
N GLU A 347 11.79 -39.67 -27.35
CA GLU A 347 11.15 -40.98 -27.47
C GLU A 347 9.67 -40.92 -27.08
N ALA A 348 8.88 -41.89 -27.54
CA ALA A 348 7.46 -41.97 -27.21
C ALA A 348 7.24 -41.97 -25.67
N GLY A 349 6.36 -41.09 -25.19
CA GLY A 349 6.09 -40.92 -23.76
C GLY A 349 7.02 -39.96 -23.02
N GLN A 350 8.03 -39.37 -23.70
CA GLN A 350 8.88 -38.33 -23.10
C GLN A 350 8.30 -36.93 -23.28
N VAL A 351 8.41 -36.12 -22.23
CA VAL A 351 8.00 -34.71 -22.23
C VAL A 351 9.01 -33.89 -23.01
N TRP A 352 8.55 -33.13 -24.01
CA TRP A 352 9.42 -32.25 -24.81
C TRP A 352 9.13 -30.77 -24.60
N ARG A 353 8.02 -30.42 -23.93
CA ARG A 353 7.66 -29.04 -23.58
C ARG A 353 6.81 -28.97 -22.33
N SER A 354 7.05 -27.95 -21.51
CA SER A 354 6.17 -27.53 -20.42
C SER A 354 5.62 -26.13 -20.69
N THR A 355 4.40 -25.86 -20.23
CA THR A 355 3.77 -24.53 -20.23
C THR A 355 3.19 -24.25 -18.83
N PRO A 356 3.69 -23.23 -18.11
CA PRO A 356 4.84 -22.39 -18.44
C PRO A 356 6.17 -23.16 -18.56
N ALA A 357 7.13 -22.57 -19.27
CA ALA A 357 8.47 -23.15 -19.43
C ALA A 357 9.18 -23.25 -18.07
N ALA A 358 10.15 -24.17 -17.98
CA ALA A 358 10.95 -24.33 -16.78
C ALA A 358 11.58 -23.00 -16.33
N GLY A 359 11.52 -22.72 -15.03
CA GLY A 359 11.98 -21.47 -14.42
C GLY A 359 10.96 -20.33 -14.42
N ASN A 360 9.89 -20.41 -15.21
CA ASN A 360 8.81 -19.42 -15.21
C ASN A 360 7.72 -19.77 -14.20
N ALA A 361 7.05 -18.75 -13.64
CA ALA A 361 5.96 -18.92 -12.69
C ALA A 361 4.70 -19.53 -13.32
N ALA A 362 4.12 -20.53 -12.67
CA ALA A 362 2.82 -21.10 -13.01
C ALA A 362 1.69 -20.21 -12.46
N VAL A 363 0.85 -19.70 -13.35
CA VAL A 363 -0.38 -19.01 -12.95
C VAL A 363 -1.34 -20.03 -12.35
N ASP A 364 -1.82 -19.78 -11.13
CA ASP A 364 -2.70 -20.66 -10.35
C ASP A 364 -2.19 -22.10 -10.15
N GLY A 365 -0.86 -22.30 -10.21
CA GLY A 365 -0.24 -23.62 -10.00
C GLY A 365 -0.51 -24.63 -11.12
N LYS A 366 -0.96 -24.20 -12.31
CA LYS A 366 -1.27 -25.10 -13.43
C LYS A 366 -0.09 -25.25 -14.38
N VAL A 367 0.23 -26.49 -14.76
CA VAL A 367 1.31 -26.82 -15.70
C VAL A 367 0.79 -27.80 -16.74
N ALA A 368 0.95 -27.47 -18.02
CA ALA A 368 0.68 -28.39 -19.13
C ALA A 368 1.99 -28.99 -19.64
N LEU A 369 2.03 -30.32 -19.81
CA LEU A 369 3.17 -31.06 -20.35
C LEU A 369 2.81 -31.69 -21.70
N ALA A 370 3.50 -31.26 -22.75
CA ALA A 370 3.41 -31.90 -24.06
C ALA A 370 4.41 -33.06 -24.14
N TYR A 371 3.95 -34.24 -24.54
CA TYR A 371 4.77 -35.44 -24.64
C TYR A 371 4.69 -36.09 -26.02
N GLN A 372 5.80 -36.69 -26.44
CA GLN A 372 5.96 -37.30 -27.75
C GLN A 372 5.02 -38.50 -27.88
N VAL A 373 4.16 -38.46 -28.89
CA VAL A 373 3.30 -39.59 -29.28
C VAL A 373 4.10 -40.63 -30.06
N ALA A 374 3.71 -41.90 -29.95
CA ALA A 374 4.32 -42.95 -30.75
C ALA A 374 4.09 -42.65 -32.25
N SER A 375 5.17 -42.63 -33.04
CA SER A 375 5.07 -42.50 -34.49
C SER A 375 4.38 -43.75 -35.05
N ALA A 376 3.29 -43.58 -35.80
CA ALA A 376 2.69 -44.68 -36.53
C ALA A 376 3.69 -45.17 -37.58
N ALA A 377 4.07 -46.44 -37.53
CA ALA A 377 4.93 -47.05 -38.54
C ALA A 377 4.29 -46.87 -39.93
N PRO A 378 5.05 -46.44 -40.96
CA PRO A 378 4.51 -46.40 -42.32
C PRO A 378 4.18 -47.83 -42.78
N PRO A 379 3.04 -48.05 -43.47
CA PRO A 379 2.71 -49.36 -44.00
C PRO A 379 3.76 -49.80 -45.02
N THR A 380 4.28 -51.01 -44.83
CA THR A 380 5.14 -51.73 -45.77
C THR A 380 4.50 -51.76 -47.16
N SER A 381 5.23 -51.25 -48.15
CA SER A 381 4.93 -51.33 -49.58
C SER A 381 4.70 -52.78 -50.00
N ALA A 382 3.46 -53.10 -50.39
CA ALA A 382 3.13 -54.28 -51.18
C ALA A 382 2.69 -53.80 -52.57
N ALA A 383 3.48 -54.15 -53.58
CA ALA A 383 3.17 -53.91 -54.98
C ALA A 383 1.95 -54.74 -55.43
N PRO A 384 1.12 -54.23 -56.36
CA PRO A 384 0.29 -55.10 -57.20
C PRO A 384 0.64 -54.98 -58.68
N SER A 385 0.67 -56.15 -59.30
CA SER A 385 0.79 -56.41 -60.74
C SER A 385 -0.52 -56.13 -61.50
N THR A 386 -0.37 -55.49 -62.66
CA THR A 386 -1.09 -55.66 -63.95
C THR A 386 -2.63 -55.73 -63.99
N SER A 387 -3.26 -54.80 -64.73
CA SER A 387 -3.82 -55.06 -66.08
C SER A 387 -4.54 -53.80 -66.64
N ALA A 388 -4.34 -53.54 -67.94
CA ALA A 388 -4.92 -52.44 -68.71
C ALA A 388 -6.39 -52.70 -69.11
N PRO A 389 -7.15 -51.69 -69.61
CA PRO A 389 -7.12 -51.48 -71.06
C PRO A 389 -7.30 -50.02 -71.58
N ARG A 390 -6.67 -49.81 -72.75
CA ARG A 390 -6.99 -48.97 -73.94
C ARG A 390 -7.50 -47.51 -73.83
N ARG A 391 -6.69 -46.67 -74.51
CA ARG A 391 -6.87 -45.36 -75.16
C ARG A 391 -8.21 -45.14 -75.89
N PRO A 392 -8.56 -43.87 -76.16
CA PRO A 392 -8.34 -43.36 -77.52
C PRO A 392 -7.57 -42.03 -77.56
N ALA A 393 -6.97 -41.78 -78.72
CA ALA A 393 -6.29 -40.54 -79.08
C ALA A 393 -7.27 -39.61 -79.83
N ALA A 394 -7.12 -38.30 -79.66
CA ALA A 394 -7.41 -37.31 -80.70
C ALA A 394 -6.60 -36.03 -80.41
N ASN A 395 -5.94 -35.56 -81.47
CA ASN A 395 -5.17 -34.32 -81.59
C ASN A 395 -6.08 -33.08 -81.55
N ASP A 396 -5.54 -31.94 -81.15
CA ASP A 396 -5.05 -30.90 -82.08
C ASP A 396 -3.92 -30.07 -81.43
#